data_AF-A0AA41VKX3-F1
#
_entry.id   AF-A0AA41VKX3-F1
#
_cell.length_a   1.000
_cell.length_b   1.000
_cell.length_c   1.000
_cell.angle_alpha   90.00
_cell.angle_beta   90.00
_cell.angle_gamma   90.00
#
_symmetry.space_group_name_H-M   'P 1'
#
loop_
_entity.id
_entity.type
_entity.pdbx_description
1 polymer ?
#
loop_
_entity_poly.entity_id
_entity_poly.type
_entity_poly.pdbx_seq_one_letter_code
_entity_poly.pdbx_strand_id
1 'polypeptide(L)'
;MANDCIGEEVEKMVAAIPNGGVLLLENVRFHKEEEKNDPEFAKNLASLADLYVNDAFGTAHRAHASTEGVTKFLRPSVAGFLMQKELDYLVGAVSNPKRPFAAIVGGSKVSSKIGVIESLLEKVDILLLGGGMIFTFYKAQGLPVGSSLVEEDKLDLAKSLMEKAKAKGVSLLLPTDVVIADKFAADANSKTVAASAIPDGWMGLDIGPDSIKTFSASLDTTKTVIWNGPMGVFEMEKFAHGTDAIAKKLAELSGKGVTTIIGGGDSVAAVEKVGLADKMSHISTGGGASLELLEGKPLPGVLALDDASA
;
A
#
# COMPACT_ATOMS: atom_id res chain seq x y z
N MET A 1 24.82 21.46 1.89
CA MET A 1 23.76 21.16 2.86
C MET A 1 23.71 22.32 3.83
N ALA A 2 22.52 22.85 4.11
CA ALA A 2 22.33 23.92 5.09
C ALA A 2 22.31 23.33 6.51
N ASN A 3 22.59 24.16 7.50
CA ASN A 3 22.56 23.82 8.93
C ASN A 3 21.16 23.90 9.54
N ASP A 4 20.21 24.52 8.84
CA ASP A 4 18.79 24.62 9.20
C ASP A 4 17.93 24.64 7.91
N CYS A 5 16.61 24.73 8.02
CA CYS A 5 15.68 24.90 6.91
C CYS A 5 15.09 26.32 6.80
N ILE A 6 15.34 27.19 7.79
CA ILE A 6 14.91 28.60 7.81
C ILE A 6 15.98 29.50 8.45
N GLY A 7 15.82 30.82 8.33
CA GLY A 7 16.66 31.82 8.99
C GLY A 7 17.74 32.45 8.09
N GLU A 8 18.39 33.51 8.60
CA GLU A 8 19.27 34.37 7.79
C GLU A 8 20.44 33.66 7.11
N GLU A 9 21.03 32.64 7.76
CA GLU A 9 22.10 31.86 7.13
C GLU A 9 21.59 31.05 5.95
N VAL A 10 20.41 30.43 6.08
CA VAL A 10 19.77 29.68 5.00
C VAL A 10 19.41 30.60 3.84
N GLU A 11 18.87 31.79 4.10
CA GLU A 11 18.57 32.79 3.08
C GLU A 11 19.83 33.21 2.29
N LYS A 12 20.95 33.44 2.98
CA LYS A 12 22.24 33.76 2.33
C LYS A 12 22.74 32.59 1.49
N MET A 13 22.60 31.35 1.99
CA MET A 13 22.99 30.16 1.25
C MET A 13 22.16 30.00 -0.02
N VAL A 14 20.83 30.22 0.06
CA VAL A 14 19.90 30.17 -1.07
C VAL A 14 20.23 31.24 -2.11
N ALA A 15 20.45 32.49 -1.68
CA ALA A 15 20.80 33.59 -2.58
C ALA A 15 22.14 33.40 -3.30
N ALA A 16 23.04 32.57 -2.77
CA ALA A 16 24.33 32.25 -3.37
C ALA A 16 24.29 31.04 -4.32
N ILE A 17 23.16 30.35 -4.45
CA ILE A 17 23.03 29.19 -5.34
C ILE A 17 23.12 29.66 -6.81
N PRO A 18 24.07 29.15 -7.61
CA PRO A 18 24.10 29.45 -9.04
C PRO A 18 22.96 28.71 -9.76
N ASN A 19 22.59 29.17 -10.95
CA ASN A 19 21.64 28.43 -11.79
C ASN A 19 22.09 26.98 -12.01
N GLY A 20 21.22 26.02 -11.67
CA GLY A 20 21.53 24.58 -11.71
C GLY A 20 22.21 24.03 -10.44
N GLY A 21 22.47 24.87 -9.44
CA GLY A 21 22.93 24.43 -8.13
C GLY A 21 21.82 23.79 -7.30
N VAL A 22 22.21 22.93 -6.37
CA VAL A 22 21.29 22.20 -5.47
C VAL A 22 21.70 22.47 -4.02
N LEU A 23 20.74 22.89 -3.20
CA LEU A 23 20.88 23.01 -1.76
C LEU A 23 19.89 22.09 -1.06
N LEU A 24 20.42 21.18 -0.25
CA LEU A 24 19.63 20.39 0.68
C LEU A 24 19.53 21.15 2.00
N LEU A 25 18.30 21.47 2.42
CA LEU A 25 17.99 22.02 3.74
C LEU A 25 18.07 20.94 4.83
N GLU A 26 18.19 21.37 6.08
CA GLU A 26 18.12 20.44 7.22
C GLU A 26 16.71 19.85 7.40
N ASN A 27 16.61 18.78 8.18
CA ASN A 27 15.38 18.08 8.48
C ASN A 27 14.28 19.01 9.02
N VAL A 28 13.24 19.25 8.21
CA VAL A 28 12.10 20.10 8.55
C VAL A 28 11.39 19.71 9.84
N ARG A 29 11.47 18.43 10.26
CA ARG A 29 10.86 17.95 11.52
C ARG A 29 11.67 18.28 12.78
N PHE A 30 12.83 18.91 12.66
CA PHE A 30 13.48 19.53 13.81
C PHE A 30 12.71 20.74 14.32
N HIS A 31 11.86 21.34 13.48
CA HIS A 31 10.86 22.33 13.87
C HIS A 31 9.54 21.61 14.19
N LYS A 32 9.01 21.81 15.39
CA LYS A 32 7.73 21.20 15.83
C LYS A 32 6.53 21.77 15.08
N GLU A 33 6.74 22.92 14.46
CA GLU A 33 5.85 23.69 13.62
C GLU A 33 5.50 22.96 12.32
N GLU A 34 6.42 22.12 11.80
CA GLU A 34 6.23 21.34 10.57
C GLU A 34 5.00 20.44 10.65
N GLU A 35 4.92 19.58 11.67
CA GLU A 35 3.81 18.62 11.81
C GLU A 35 2.51 19.30 12.25
N LYS A 36 2.58 20.55 12.73
CA LYS A 36 1.41 21.37 13.08
C LYS A 36 0.89 22.19 11.90
N ASN A 37 1.60 22.17 10.77
CA ASN A 37 1.29 23.01 9.61
C ASN A 37 1.21 24.49 9.97
N ASP A 38 2.18 24.96 10.76
CA ASP A 38 2.20 26.34 11.24
C ASP A 38 2.34 27.33 10.06
N PRO A 39 1.46 28.34 9.95
CA PRO A 39 1.49 29.29 8.83
C PRO A 39 2.75 30.15 8.76
N GLU A 40 3.34 30.54 9.88
CA GLU A 40 4.57 31.35 9.89
C GLU A 40 5.77 30.51 9.47
N PHE A 41 5.84 29.25 9.94
CA PHE A 41 6.87 28.32 9.47
C PHE A 41 6.75 28.02 7.96
N ALA A 42 5.53 27.78 7.46
CA ALA A 42 5.28 27.58 6.03
C ALA A 42 5.66 28.82 5.19
N LYS A 43 5.40 30.03 5.70
CA LYS A 43 5.78 31.29 5.06
C LYS A 43 7.30 31.48 5.02
N ASN A 44 8.00 31.12 6.09
CA ASN A 44 9.47 31.17 6.14
C ASN A 44 10.12 30.15 5.18
N LEU A 45 9.52 28.97 4.99
CA LEU A 45 9.96 28.05 3.94
C LEU A 45 9.69 28.63 2.54
N ALA A 46 8.51 29.24 2.36
CA ALA A 46 8.11 29.82 1.08
C ALA A 46 8.98 31.02 0.67
N SER A 47 9.49 31.82 1.61
CA SER A 47 10.33 32.98 1.29
C SER A 47 11.68 32.63 0.65
N LEU A 48 12.06 31.34 0.64
CA LEU A 48 13.28 30.84 0.03
C LEU A 48 13.14 30.48 -1.45
N ALA A 49 11.94 30.55 -2.04
CA ALA A 49 11.69 30.07 -3.39
C ALA A 49 10.66 30.91 -4.14
N ASP A 50 10.66 30.76 -5.46
CA ASP A 50 9.67 31.40 -6.34
C ASP A 50 8.50 30.46 -6.69
N LEU A 51 8.71 29.15 -6.60
CA LEU A 51 7.76 28.10 -6.98
C LEU A 51 7.91 26.87 -6.10
N TYR A 52 6.86 26.06 -6.03
CA TYR A 52 6.85 24.83 -5.25
C TYR A 52 6.66 23.60 -6.15
N VAL A 53 7.49 22.58 -5.92
CA VAL A 53 7.34 21.26 -6.55
C VAL A 53 7.20 20.23 -5.44
N ASN A 54 6.06 19.55 -5.37
CA ASN A 54 5.88 18.41 -4.50
C ASN A 54 6.20 17.12 -5.25
N ASP A 55 7.34 16.51 -4.92
CA ASP A 55 7.72 15.20 -5.44
C ASP A 55 7.72 14.11 -4.35
N ALA A 56 7.05 14.37 -3.22
CA ALA A 56 7.04 13.53 -2.03
C ALA A 56 5.65 12.91 -1.78
N PHE A 57 5.22 12.00 -2.66
CA PHE A 57 3.90 11.34 -2.55
C PHE A 57 3.69 10.65 -1.19
N GLY A 58 4.71 9.99 -0.64
CA GLY A 58 4.63 9.29 0.65
C GLY A 58 4.25 10.18 1.84
N THR A 59 4.48 11.49 1.76
CA THR A 59 4.10 12.45 2.80
C THR A 59 2.84 13.24 2.48
N ALA A 60 2.25 13.07 1.30
CA ALA A 60 1.12 13.88 0.82
C ALA A 60 -0.21 13.61 1.55
N HIS A 61 -0.31 12.51 2.30
CA HIS A 61 -1.45 12.23 3.19
C HIS A 61 -1.47 13.10 4.45
N ARG A 62 -0.38 13.84 4.74
CA ARG A 62 -0.28 14.72 5.90
C ARG A 62 -0.33 16.17 5.46
N ALA A 63 -1.18 16.95 6.12
CA ALA A 63 -1.17 18.40 6.01
C ALA A 63 -0.07 18.95 6.93
N HIS A 64 1.16 19.04 6.42
CA HIS A 64 2.29 19.67 7.11
C HIS A 64 2.70 20.96 6.41
N ALA A 65 3.53 21.77 7.06
CA ALA A 65 3.98 23.04 6.49
C ALA A 65 4.74 22.84 5.16
N SER A 66 5.66 21.87 5.09
CA SER A 66 6.43 21.60 3.88
C SER A 66 5.67 20.88 2.75
N THR A 67 4.51 20.27 3.05
CA THR A 67 3.74 19.45 2.10
C THR A 67 2.43 20.08 1.62
N GLU A 68 1.81 20.93 2.46
CA GLU A 68 0.53 21.60 2.19
C GLU A 68 0.62 23.10 2.51
N GLY A 69 1.18 23.49 3.66
CA GLY A 69 1.17 24.88 4.10
C GLY A 69 1.89 25.84 3.13
N VAL A 70 3.02 25.41 2.60
CA VAL A 70 3.87 26.20 1.70
C VAL A 70 3.14 26.61 0.40
N THR A 71 2.17 25.81 -0.06
CA THR A 71 1.42 26.09 -1.30
C THR A 71 0.47 27.28 -1.17
N LYS A 72 0.19 27.72 0.06
CA LYS A 72 -0.60 28.93 0.34
C LYS A 72 0.17 30.21 0.02
N PHE A 73 1.49 30.13 -0.06
CA PHE A 73 2.39 31.26 -0.25
C PHE A 73 3.15 31.19 -1.58
N LEU A 74 3.37 29.99 -2.13
CA LEU A 74 4.04 29.78 -3.41
C LEU A 74 3.07 29.43 -4.54
N ARG A 75 3.21 30.13 -5.67
CA ARG A 75 2.55 29.81 -6.93
C ARG A 75 3.56 29.98 -8.08
N PRO A 76 3.67 29.01 -9.00
CA PRO A 76 2.86 27.78 -9.08
C PRO A 76 3.31 26.72 -8.08
N SER A 77 2.37 25.88 -7.65
CA SER A 77 2.58 24.70 -6.81
C SER A 77 2.25 23.45 -7.62
N VAL A 78 3.27 22.70 -8.07
CA VAL A 78 3.10 21.63 -9.07
C VAL A 78 3.60 20.26 -8.58
N ALA A 79 3.13 19.20 -9.23
CA ALA A 79 3.64 17.85 -9.01
C ALA A 79 5.01 17.66 -9.68
N GLY A 80 5.94 17.03 -8.98
CA GLY A 80 7.13 16.43 -9.60
C GLY A 80 6.79 15.13 -10.33
N PHE A 81 7.79 14.52 -10.98
CA PHE A 81 7.58 13.32 -11.81
C PHE A 81 7.22 12.07 -11.00
N LEU A 82 7.75 11.91 -9.78
CA LEU A 82 7.40 10.81 -8.89
C LEU A 82 5.95 10.98 -8.44
N MET A 83 5.58 12.18 -7.98
CA MET A 83 4.20 12.49 -7.59
C MET A 83 3.23 12.23 -8.74
N GLN A 84 3.53 12.74 -9.93
CA GLN A 84 2.72 12.52 -11.13
C GLN A 84 2.54 11.03 -11.42
N LYS A 85 3.62 10.26 -11.43
CA LYS A 85 3.57 8.82 -11.69
C LYS A 85 2.71 8.08 -10.67
N GLU A 86 2.82 8.42 -9.38
CA GLU A 86 2.00 7.82 -8.32
C GLU A 86 0.51 8.10 -8.54
N LEU A 87 0.15 9.33 -8.90
CA LEU A 87 -1.23 9.71 -9.18
C LEU A 87 -1.76 9.01 -10.44
N ASP A 88 -0.99 8.97 -11.53
CA ASP A 88 -1.39 8.33 -12.78
C ASP A 88 -1.72 6.84 -12.57
N TYR A 89 -0.92 6.12 -11.78
CA TYR A 89 -1.18 4.72 -11.47
C TYR A 89 -2.27 4.54 -10.42
N LEU A 90 -2.20 5.21 -9.28
CA LEU A 90 -3.13 4.94 -8.16
C LEU A 90 -4.50 5.59 -8.37
N VAL A 91 -4.57 6.81 -8.89
CA VAL A 91 -5.86 7.44 -9.21
C VAL A 91 -6.37 6.91 -10.55
N GLY A 92 -5.54 6.92 -11.59
CA GLY A 92 -5.96 6.53 -12.94
C GLY A 92 -6.40 5.07 -13.01
N ALA A 93 -5.56 4.14 -12.53
CA ALA A 93 -5.89 2.71 -12.63
C ALA A 93 -6.98 2.25 -11.66
N VAL A 94 -7.26 2.98 -10.57
CA VAL A 94 -8.33 2.63 -9.63
C VAL A 94 -9.65 3.31 -9.99
N SER A 95 -9.61 4.52 -10.53
CA SER A 95 -10.83 5.26 -10.91
C SER A 95 -11.39 4.79 -12.24
N ASN A 96 -10.53 4.39 -13.18
CA ASN A 96 -10.92 3.83 -14.47
C ASN A 96 -10.06 2.62 -14.85
N PRO A 97 -10.17 1.49 -14.11
CA PRO A 97 -9.37 0.29 -14.37
C PRO A 97 -9.72 -0.34 -15.70
N LYS A 98 -8.72 -0.95 -16.36
CA LYS A 98 -8.99 -1.97 -17.38
C LYS A 98 -9.52 -3.21 -16.67
N ARG A 99 -10.68 -3.71 -17.13
CA ARG A 99 -11.35 -4.86 -16.52
C ARG A 99 -11.05 -6.17 -17.27
N PRO A 100 -11.03 -7.33 -16.57
CA PRO A 100 -11.29 -7.51 -15.14
C PRO A 100 -10.21 -6.90 -14.23
N PHE A 101 -10.65 -6.19 -13.18
CA PHE A 101 -9.82 -5.57 -12.16
C PHE A 101 -9.81 -6.44 -10.91
N ALA A 102 -8.63 -6.90 -10.51
CA ALA A 102 -8.44 -7.64 -9.27
C ALA A 102 -7.70 -6.83 -8.21
N ALA A 103 -8.06 -7.03 -6.95
CA ALA A 103 -7.25 -6.65 -5.81
C ALA A 103 -6.81 -7.86 -5.02
N ILE A 104 -5.58 -7.81 -4.53
CA ILE A 104 -4.99 -8.75 -3.59
C ILE A 104 -4.72 -7.98 -2.30
N VAL A 105 -5.36 -8.36 -1.21
CA VAL A 105 -5.18 -7.72 0.10
C VAL A 105 -4.71 -8.75 1.12
N GLY A 106 -3.57 -8.49 1.74
CA GLY A 106 -2.98 -9.35 2.76
C GLY A 106 -2.55 -8.59 4.00
N GLY A 107 -1.62 -9.19 4.74
CA GLY A 107 -1.16 -8.69 6.04
C GLY A 107 -1.83 -9.38 7.23
N SER A 108 -1.49 -8.93 8.44
CA SER A 108 -1.80 -9.66 9.67
C SER A 108 -3.18 -9.33 10.25
N LYS A 109 -3.69 -8.11 10.08
CA LYS A 109 -4.91 -7.64 10.76
C LYS A 109 -5.95 -7.09 9.79
N VAL A 110 -7.19 -7.53 9.94
CA VAL A 110 -8.37 -7.00 9.24
C VAL A 110 -8.54 -5.52 9.57
N SER A 111 -8.40 -5.13 10.85
CA SER A 111 -8.59 -3.75 11.31
C SER A 111 -7.74 -2.73 10.55
N SER A 112 -6.54 -3.11 10.14
CA SER A 112 -5.63 -2.26 9.37
C SER A 112 -5.98 -2.11 7.88
N LYS A 113 -6.92 -2.93 7.38
CA LYS A 113 -7.28 -3.05 5.95
C LYS A 113 -8.76 -2.83 5.66
N ILE A 114 -9.57 -2.49 6.67
CA ILE A 114 -11.03 -2.33 6.52
C ILE A 114 -11.35 -1.31 5.43
N GLY A 115 -10.83 -0.09 5.55
CA GLY A 115 -11.14 0.98 4.60
C GLY A 115 -10.73 0.62 3.17
N VAL A 116 -9.59 -0.07 3.02
CA VAL A 116 -9.08 -0.51 1.72
C VAL A 116 -10.01 -1.55 1.12
N ILE A 117 -10.41 -2.57 1.87
CA ILE A 117 -11.33 -3.60 1.40
C ILE A 117 -12.69 -2.97 1.06
N GLU A 118 -13.22 -2.11 1.92
CA GLU A 118 -14.53 -1.46 1.69
C GLU A 118 -14.54 -0.61 0.42
N SER A 119 -13.49 0.16 0.18
CA SER A 119 -13.31 0.96 -1.03
C SER A 119 -13.10 0.10 -2.27
N LEU A 120 -12.27 -0.95 -2.18
CA LEU A 120 -12.00 -1.83 -3.32
C LEU A 120 -13.23 -2.67 -3.70
N LEU A 121 -14.06 -3.09 -2.74
CA LEU A 121 -15.32 -3.79 -3.02
C LEU A 121 -16.29 -2.97 -3.88
N GLU A 122 -16.14 -1.63 -3.93
CA GLU A 122 -16.92 -0.78 -4.83
C GLU A 122 -16.41 -0.81 -6.29
N LYS A 123 -15.19 -1.29 -6.52
CA LYS A 123 -14.44 -1.07 -7.76
C LYS A 123 -13.99 -2.35 -8.44
N VAL A 124 -13.57 -3.36 -7.70
CA VAL A 124 -12.95 -4.58 -8.24
C VAL A 124 -13.98 -5.59 -8.73
N ASP A 125 -13.60 -6.41 -9.70
CA ASP A 125 -14.36 -7.59 -10.12
C ASP A 125 -13.99 -8.81 -9.25
N ILE A 126 -12.73 -8.86 -8.79
CA ILE A 126 -12.16 -9.97 -8.01
C ILE A 126 -11.42 -9.39 -6.80
N LEU A 127 -11.66 -9.95 -5.63
CA LEU A 127 -10.92 -9.64 -4.40
C LEU A 127 -10.32 -10.92 -3.82
N LEU A 128 -9.00 -10.98 -3.75
CA LEU A 128 -8.23 -12.08 -3.17
C LEU A 128 -7.75 -11.65 -1.78
N LEU A 129 -8.04 -12.42 -0.73
CA LEU A 129 -7.53 -12.14 0.62
C LEU A 129 -6.45 -13.15 1.02
N GLY A 130 -5.39 -12.69 1.67
CA GLY A 130 -4.30 -13.53 2.18
C GLY A 130 -3.77 -13.02 3.52
N GLY A 131 -2.64 -13.58 3.97
CA GLY A 131 -2.01 -13.18 5.24
C GLY A 131 -2.78 -13.65 6.48
N GLY A 132 -2.37 -13.18 7.65
CA GLY A 132 -3.01 -13.55 8.93
C GLY A 132 -4.47 -13.10 9.04
N MET A 133 -4.88 -12.08 8.29
CA MET A 133 -6.23 -11.55 8.40
C MET A 133 -7.33 -12.52 7.94
N ILE A 134 -7.01 -13.52 7.09
CA ILE A 134 -7.98 -14.51 6.61
C ILE A 134 -8.57 -15.36 7.73
N PHE A 135 -7.86 -15.56 8.85
CA PHE A 135 -8.34 -16.40 9.94
C PHE A 135 -9.52 -15.75 10.67
N THR A 136 -9.63 -14.41 10.69
CA THR A 136 -10.83 -13.71 11.15
C THR A 136 -12.04 -14.03 10.24
N PHE A 137 -11.84 -14.11 8.92
CA PHE A 137 -12.91 -14.50 7.99
C PHE A 137 -13.31 -15.98 8.16
N TYR A 138 -12.34 -16.88 8.31
CA TYR A 138 -12.63 -18.30 8.57
C TYR A 138 -13.36 -18.50 9.89
N LYS A 139 -12.93 -17.83 10.97
CA LYS A 139 -13.61 -17.87 12.26
C LYS A 139 -15.05 -17.34 12.15
N ALA A 140 -15.25 -16.26 11.39
CA ALA A 140 -16.57 -15.70 11.12
C ALA A 140 -17.49 -16.67 10.34
N GLN A 141 -16.93 -17.56 9.52
CA GLN A 141 -17.64 -18.66 8.84
C GLN A 141 -17.84 -19.91 9.72
N GLY A 142 -17.32 -19.92 10.95
CA GLY A 142 -17.41 -21.07 11.86
C GLY A 142 -16.35 -22.15 11.61
N LEU A 143 -15.30 -21.86 10.85
CA LEU A 143 -14.20 -22.80 10.60
C LEU A 143 -13.20 -22.83 11.78
N PRO A 144 -12.55 -23.98 12.02
CA PRO A 144 -11.47 -24.06 13.00
C PRO A 144 -10.24 -23.31 12.50
N VAL A 145 -9.61 -22.55 13.40
CA VAL A 145 -8.44 -21.71 13.10
C VAL A 145 -7.24 -22.02 13.99
N GLY A 146 -7.35 -22.99 14.89
CA GLY A 146 -6.31 -23.34 15.87
C GLY A 146 -5.85 -22.11 16.68
N SER A 147 -4.54 -21.88 16.67
CA SER A 147 -3.88 -20.74 17.32
C SER A 147 -3.54 -19.61 16.34
N SER A 148 -4.19 -19.57 15.16
CA SER A 148 -3.97 -18.51 14.17
C SER A 148 -4.47 -17.16 14.65
N LEU A 149 -3.95 -16.08 14.07
CA LEU A 149 -4.27 -14.70 14.47
C LEU A 149 -5.73 -14.35 14.12
N VAL A 150 -6.56 -14.07 15.11
CA VAL A 150 -7.96 -13.67 14.94
C VAL A 150 -8.26 -12.38 15.69
N GLU A 151 -9.00 -11.48 15.04
CA GLU A 151 -9.58 -10.30 15.68
C GLU A 151 -11.04 -10.60 16.04
N GLU A 152 -11.26 -11.10 17.27
CA GLU A 152 -12.58 -11.55 17.75
C GLU A 152 -13.63 -10.42 17.72
N ASP A 153 -13.22 -9.16 17.92
CA ASP A 153 -14.09 -7.98 17.85
C ASP A 153 -14.44 -7.56 16.41
N LYS A 154 -13.88 -8.23 15.39
CA LYS A 154 -14.08 -7.94 13.96
C LYS A 154 -14.80 -9.06 13.20
N LEU A 155 -15.30 -10.09 13.88
CA LEU A 155 -16.00 -11.20 13.20
C LEU A 155 -17.25 -10.75 12.45
N ASP A 156 -18.08 -9.89 13.05
CA ASP A 156 -19.30 -9.40 12.39
C ASP A 156 -18.98 -8.49 11.21
N LEU A 157 -17.88 -7.74 11.29
CA LEU A 157 -17.36 -6.98 10.17
C LEU A 157 -16.88 -7.91 9.03
N ALA A 158 -16.15 -8.97 9.34
CA ALA A 158 -15.73 -9.93 8.32
C ALA A 158 -16.95 -10.56 7.60
N LYS A 159 -18.03 -10.87 8.33
CA LYS A 159 -19.31 -11.33 7.72
C LYS A 159 -19.91 -10.28 6.81
N SER A 160 -20.02 -9.03 7.27
CA SER A 160 -20.63 -7.97 6.47
C SER A 160 -19.82 -7.67 5.20
N LEU A 161 -18.49 -7.77 5.23
CA LEU A 161 -17.63 -7.64 4.05
C LEU A 161 -17.88 -8.76 3.03
N MET A 162 -18.04 -10.01 3.48
CA MET A 162 -18.38 -11.14 2.60
C MET A 162 -19.78 -10.98 1.98
N GLU A 163 -20.76 -10.52 2.76
CA GLU A 163 -22.11 -10.23 2.28
C GLU A 163 -22.10 -9.08 1.27
N LYS A 164 -21.35 -8.01 1.55
CA LYS A 164 -21.19 -6.86 0.66
C LYS A 164 -20.56 -7.28 -0.68
N ALA A 165 -19.53 -8.12 -0.64
CA ALA A 165 -18.92 -8.67 -1.85
C ALA A 165 -19.95 -9.44 -2.70
N LYS A 166 -20.74 -10.32 -2.07
CA LYS A 166 -21.81 -11.06 -2.74
C LYS A 166 -22.88 -10.13 -3.32
N ALA A 167 -23.33 -9.14 -2.56
CA ALA A 167 -24.34 -8.17 -3.00
C ALA A 167 -23.89 -7.34 -4.21
N LYS A 168 -22.59 -7.09 -4.33
CA LYS A 168 -21.98 -6.37 -5.46
C LYS A 168 -21.56 -7.25 -6.63
N GLY A 169 -21.69 -8.57 -6.50
CA GLY A 169 -21.21 -9.51 -7.51
C GLY A 169 -19.68 -9.58 -7.61
N VAL A 170 -18.95 -9.16 -6.57
CA VAL A 170 -17.50 -9.27 -6.50
C VAL A 170 -17.12 -10.72 -6.18
N SER A 171 -16.19 -11.29 -6.95
CA SER A 171 -15.63 -12.60 -6.66
C SER A 171 -14.62 -12.50 -5.52
N LEU A 172 -15.11 -12.69 -4.28
CA LEU A 172 -14.26 -12.75 -3.09
C LEU A 172 -13.67 -14.16 -2.93
N LEU A 173 -12.35 -14.26 -2.96
CA LEU A 173 -11.59 -15.50 -2.88
C LEU A 173 -10.75 -15.51 -1.60
N LEU A 174 -11.03 -16.50 -0.74
CA LEU A 174 -10.22 -16.87 0.40
C LEU A 174 -9.38 -18.11 0.05
N PRO A 175 -8.22 -18.32 0.69
CA PRO A 175 -7.42 -19.54 0.50
C PRO A 175 -8.24 -20.78 0.87
N THR A 176 -8.06 -21.88 0.12
CA THR A 176 -8.70 -23.18 0.37
C THR A 176 -7.83 -24.10 1.23
N ASP A 177 -6.53 -23.85 1.24
CA ASP A 177 -5.51 -24.55 2.01
C ASP A 177 -4.48 -23.55 2.55
N VAL A 178 -3.84 -23.90 3.66
CA VAL A 178 -2.89 -23.05 4.37
C VAL A 178 -1.68 -23.86 4.82
N VAL A 179 -0.53 -23.20 4.87
CA VAL A 179 0.66 -23.73 5.53
C VAL A 179 0.57 -23.36 7.00
N ILE A 180 0.54 -24.37 7.86
CA ILE A 180 0.45 -24.21 9.31
C ILE A 180 1.76 -24.59 9.99
N ALA A 181 2.01 -24.02 11.16
CA ALA A 181 3.15 -24.34 12.01
C ALA A 181 2.75 -24.55 13.48
N ASP A 182 3.56 -25.32 14.22
CA ASP A 182 3.37 -25.57 15.65
C ASP A 182 3.86 -24.42 16.55
N LYS A 183 4.67 -23.50 16.01
CA LYS A 183 5.12 -22.27 16.67
C LYS A 183 5.43 -21.18 15.64
N PHE A 184 5.43 -19.92 16.08
CA PHE A 184 5.84 -18.78 15.26
C PHE A 184 7.38 -18.66 15.22
N ALA A 185 8.04 -19.50 14.42
CA ALA A 185 9.49 -19.48 14.27
C ALA A 185 9.94 -20.08 12.94
N ALA A 186 11.10 -19.67 12.44
CA ALA A 186 11.64 -20.18 11.18
C ALA A 186 11.93 -21.70 11.22
N ASP A 187 12.28 -22.23 12.39
CA ASP A 187 12.58 -23.63 12.64
C ASP A 187 11.36 -24.49 12.99
N ALA A 188 10.14 -23.92 12.97
CA ALA A 188 8.90 -24.62 13.35
C ALA A 188 8.62 -25.85 12.48
N ASN A 189 7.96 -26.86 13.05
CA ASN A 189 7.41 -27.94 12.23
C ASN A 189 6.25 -27.38 11.41
N SER A 190 6.18 -27.71 10.13
CA SER A 190 5.15 -27.20 9.23
C SER A 190 4.50 -28.29 8.40
N LYS A 191 3.23 -28.07 8.05
CA LYS A 191 2.50 -28.89 7.09
C LYS A 191 1.42 -28.07 6.40
N THR A 192 0.96 -28.53 5.25
CA THR A 192 -0.20 -27.96 4.56
C THR A 192 -1.45 -28.70 4.98
N VAL A 193 -2.53 -27.96 5.26
CA VAL A 193 -3.85 -28.51 5.54
C VAL A 193 -4.91 -27.70 4.79
N ALA A 194 -6.09 -28.30 4.58
CA ALA A 194 -7.27 -27.54 4.17
C ALA A 194 -7.59 -26.45 5.21
N ALA A 195 -8.07 -25.30 4.75
CA ALA A 195 -8.44 -24.18 5.63
C ALA A 195 -9.52 -24.58 6.67
N SER A 196 -10.33 -25.58 6.37
CA SER A 196 -11.36 -26.14 7.26
C SER A 196 -10.83 -27.17 8.27
N ALA A 197 -9.53 -27.46 8.28
CA ALA A 197 -8.93 -28.56 9.02
C ALA A 197 -7.68 -28.15 9.82
N ILE A 198 -7.60 -26.89 10.25
CA ILE A 198 -6.51 -26.38 11.08
C ILE A 198 -6.63 -26.98 12.50
N PRO A 199 -5.67 -27.79 12.97
CA PRO A 199 -5.72 -28.41 14.30
C PRO A 199 -5.47 -27.40 15.42
N ASP A 200 -5.96 -27.71 16.62
CA ASP A 200 -5.64 -26.95 17.83
C ASP A 200 -4.13 -26.91 18.10
N GLY A 201 -3.64 -25.76 18.56
CA GLY A 201 -2.22 -25.52 18.82
C GLY A 201 -1.38 -25.19 17.58
N TRP A 202 -1.93 -25.35 16.36
CA TRP A 202 -1.26 -24.96 15.12
C TRP A 202 -1.78 -23.60 14.64
N MET A 203 -0.92 -22.82 13.97
CA MET A 203 -1.26 -21.52 13.41
C MET A 203 -0.92 -21.46 11.93
N GLY A 204 -1.79 -20.88 11.12
CA GLY A 204 -1.53 -20.65 9.69
C GLY A 204 -0.62 -19.44 9.49
N LEU A 205 0.42 -19.63 8.68
CA LEU A 205 1.48 -18.63 8.46
C LEU A 205 1.71 -18.32 6.98
N ASP A 206 1.12 -19.08 6.05
CA ASP A 206 1.15 -18.79 4.61
C ASP A 206 -0.04 -19.48 3.90
N ILE A 207 -0.32 -19.07 2.66
CA ILE A 207 -1.30 -19.74 1.81
C ILE A 207 -0.73 -21.05 1.23
N GLY A 208 -1.57 -22.06 1.08
CA GLY A 208 -1.15 -23.35 0.55
C GLY A 208 -1.08 -23.40 -0.99
N PRO A 209 -0.47 -24.47 -1.55
CA PRO A 209 -0.30 -24.67 -2.99
C PRO A 209 -1.62 -24.66 -3.79
N ASP A 210 -2.73 -25.18 -3.26
CA ASP A 210 -4.00 -25.19 -3.99
C ASP A 210 -4.60 -23.77 -4.09
N SER A 211 -4.41 -22.98 -3.03
CA SER A 211 -4.78 -21.57 -2.97
C SER A 211 -3.94 -20.74 -3.94
N ILE A 212 -2.63 -20.96 -3.98
CA ILE A 212 -1.73 -20.32 -4.95
C ILE A 212 -2.19 -20.61 -6.37
N LYS A 213 -2.53 -21.86 -6.69
CA LYS A 213 -3.01 -22.27 -8.01
C LYS A 213 -4.33 -21.58 -8.36
N THR A 214 -5.28 -21.56 -7.42
CA THR A 214 -6.60 -20.94 -7.60
C THR A 214 -6.48 -19.43 -7.80
N PHE A 215 -5.67 -18.76 -6.97
CA PHE A 215 -5.41 -17.33 -7.07
C PHE A 215 -4.73 -17.00 -8.41
N SER A 216 -3.72 -17.77 -8.80
CA SER A 216 -3.02 -17.58 -10.08
C SER A 216 -3.96 -17.71 -11.28
N ALA A 217 -4.83 -18.73 -11.29
CA ALA A 217 -5.80 -18.94 -12.36
C ALA A 217 -6.84 -17.81 -12.44
N SER A 218 -7.26 -17.28 -11.30
CA SER A 218 -8.15 -16.10 -11.26
C SER A 218 -7.46 -14.86 -11.83
N LEU A 219 -6.20 -14.62 -11.44
CA LEU A 219 -5.40 -13.49 -11.91
C LEU A 219 -5.10 -13.53 -13.41
N ASP A 220 -5.01 -14.72 -14.03
CA ASP A 220 -4.81 -14.86 -15.49
C ASP A 220 -5.92 -14.22 -16.33
N THR A 221 -7.09 -13.99 -15.75
CA THR A 221 -8.22 -13.36 -16.44
C THR A 221 -8.18 -11.83 -16.42
N THR A 222 -7.29 -11.24 -15.63
CA THR A 222 -7.31 -9.82 -15.28
C THR A 222 -6.59 -8.92 -16.29
N LYS A 223 -6.92 -7.62 -16.27
CA LYS A 223 -6.24 -6.57 -17.03
C LYS A 223 -5.58 -5.52 -16.14
N THR A 224 -6.06 -5.37 -14.92
CA THR A 224 -5.44 -4.59 -13.87
C THR A 224 -5.42 -5.40 -12.58
N VAL A 225 -4.30 -5.37 -11.86
CA VAL A 225 -4.17 -5.97 -10.54
C VAL A 225 -3.51 -4.97 -9.59
N ILE A 226 -4.08 -4.82 -8.41
CA ILE A 226 -3.43 -4.13 -7.30
C ILE A 226 -3.13 -5.10 -6.15
N TRP A 227 -1.94 -5.01 -5.56
CA TRP A 227 -1.54 -5.85 -4.45
C TRP A 227 -1.09 -5.02 -3.24
N ASN A 228 -1.72 -5.25 -2.09
CA ASN A 228 -1.39 -4.62 -0.82
C ASN A 228 -1.43 -5.63 0.35
N GLY A 229 -0.26 -6.07 0.77
CA GLY A 229 -0.03 -6.93 1.94
C GLY A 229 0.38 -8.36 1.55
N PRO A 230 1.41 -8.93 2.22
CA PRO A 230 1.91 -10.28 1.92
C PRO A 230 0.87 -11.37 2.22
N MET A 231 1.07 -12.54 1.62
CA MET A 231 0.17 -13.70 1.78
C MET A 231 0.49 -14.56 3.00
N GLY A 232 1.67 -14.36 3.60
CA GLY A 232 2.19 -15.08 4.74
C GLY A 232 3.31 -14.31 5.45
N VAL A 233 3.98 -14.96 6.39
CA VAL A 233 5.11 -14.41 7.16
C VAL A 233 6.39 -14.50 6.32
N PHE A 234 6.45 -13.70 5.26
CA PHE A 234 7.47 -13.79 4.20
C PHE A 234 8.91 -13.52 4.67
N GLU A 235 9.09 -12.96 5.88
CA GLU A 235 10.37 -12.81 6.54
C GLU A 235 11.01 -14.17 6.85
N MET A 236 10.19 -15.21 7.06
CA MET A 236 10.62 -16.59 7.27
C MET A 236 10.49 -17.37 5.97
N GLU A 237 11.61 -17.91 5.46
CA GLU A 237 11.66 -18.60 4.15
C GLU A 237 10.58 -19.69 3.99
N LYS A 238 10.33 -20.46 5.05
CA LYS A 238 9.32 -21.52 5.10
C LYS A 238 7.87 -21.03 4.89
N PHE A 239 7.61 -19.75 5.15
CA PHE A 239 6.30 -19.11 5.07
C PHE A 239 6.26 -17.94 4.05
N ALA A 240 7.24 -17.91 3.15
CA ALA A 240 7.34 -16.91 2.08
C ALA A 240 6.77 -17.40 0.74
N HIS A 241 6.53 -18.70 0.58
CA HIS A 241 6.21 -19.32 -0.71
C HIS A 241 4.95 -18.74 -1.37
N GLY A 242 3.88 -18.48 -0.61
CA GLY A 242 2.66 -17.87 -1.11
C GLY A 242 2.88 -16.43 -1.58
N THR A 243 3.60 -15.65 -0.79
CA THR A 243 3.97 -14.27 -1.14
C THR A 243 4.84 -14.23 -2.40
N ASP A 244 5.86 -15.08 -2.47
CA ASP A 244 6.75 -15.20 -3.63
C ASP A 244 6.00 -15.66 -4.88
N ALA A 245 5.05 -16.58 -4.74
CA ALA A 245 4.26 -17.08 -5.86
C ALA A 245 3.37 -15.99 -6.45
N ILE A 246 2.72 -15.18 -5.59
CA ILE A 246 1.95 -14.02 -6.05
C ILE A 246 2.85 -13.00 -6.72
N ALA A 247 4.01 -12.65 -6.13
CA ALA A 247 4.97 -11.75 -6.75
C ALA A 247 5.42 -12.23 -8.14
N LYS A 248 5.78 -13.52 -8.27
CA LYS A 248 6.15 -14.14 -9.55
C LYS A 248 5.00 -14.09 -10.55
N LYS A 249 3.77 -14.35 -10.10
CA LYS A 249 2.59 -14.32 -10.96
C LYS A 249 2.32 -12.92 -11.50
N LEU A 250 2.41 -11.89 -10.65
CA LEU A 250 2.22 -10.51 -11.08
C LEU A 250 3.29 -10.07 -12.08
N ALA A 251 4.56 -10.41 -11.83
CA ALA A 251 5.64 -10.12 -12.78
C ALA A 251 5.42 -10.81 -14.15
N GLU A 252 4.91 -12.04 -14.17
CA GLU A 252 4.52 -12.74 -15.39
C GLU A 252 3.41 -11.97 -16.15
N LEU A 253 2.37 -11.54 -15.43
CA LEU A 253 1.23 -10.82 -16.00
C LEU A 253 1.63 -9.44 -16.54
N SER A 254 2.54 -8.74 -15.86
CA SER A 254 3.13 -7.49 -16.36
C SER A 254 3.81 -7.68 -17.71
N GLY A 255 4.57 -8.78 -17.88
CA GLY A 255 5.18 -9.14 -19.16
C GLY A 255 4.16 -9.42 -20.27
N LYS A 256 2.90 -9.72 -19.92
CA LYS A 256 1.78 -9.90 -20.85
C LYS A 256 0.94 -8.63 -21.06
N GLY A 257 1.37 -7.49 -20.51
CA GLY A 257 0.69 -6.20 -20.64
C GLY A 257 -0.47 -5.97 -19.68
N VAL A 258 -0.57 -6.77 -18.61
CA VAL A 258 -1.50 -6.51 -17.49
C VAL A 258 -0.88 -5.43 -16.60
N THR A 259 -1.67 -4.42 -16.23
CA THR A 259 -1.21 -3.40 -15.29
C THR A 259 -1.13 -3.99 -13.88
N THR A 260 0.07 -4.08 -13.30
CA THR A 260 0.26 -4.55 -11.92
C THR A 260 0.79 -3.43 -11.03
N ILE A 261 0.10 -3.17 -9.94
CA ILE A 261 0.41 -2.09 -9.00
C ILE A 261 0.70 -2.71 -7.64
N ILE A 262 1.91 -2.49 -7.13
CA ILE A 262 2.32 -2.95 -5.80
C ILE A 262 2.26 -1.76 -4.86
N GLY A 263 1.52 -1.88 -3.75
CA GLY A 263 1.42 -0.84 -2.74
C GLY A 263 1.62 -1.39 -1.34
N GLY A 264 2.10 -0.53 -0.43
CA GLY A 264 2.39 -0.89 0.96
C GLY A 264 3.79 -1.46 1.15
N GLY A 265 4.50 -0.97 2.18
CA GLY A 265 5.93 -1.24 2.40
C GLY A 265 6.29 -2.74 2.40
N ASP A 266 5.48 -3.58 3.05
CA ASP A 266 5.77 -5.02 3.14
C ASP A 266 5.66 -5.72 1.78
N SER A 267 4.73 -5.31 0.91
CA SER A 267 4.61 -5.88 -0.44
C SER A 267 5.72 -5.42 -1.36
N VAL A 268 6.15 -4.16 -1.23
CA VAL A 268 7.32 -3.65 -1.94
C VAL A 268 8.57 -4.44 -1.52
N ALA A 269 8.81 -4.58 -0.21
CA ALA A 269 9.93 -5.34 0.33
C ALA A 269 9.90 -6.81 -0.11
N ALA A 270 8.71 -7.44 -0.16
CA ALA A 270 8.57 -8.81 -0.64
C ALA A 270 8.96 -8.95 -2.12
N VAL A 271 8.54 -8.02 -2.98
CA VAL A 271 8.87 -8.02 -4.41
C VAL A 271 10.35 -7.74 -4.67
N GLU A 272 10.95 -6.82 -3.89
CA GLU A 272 12.38 -6.52 -3.94
C GLU A 272 13.22 -7.73 -3.51
N LYS A 273 12.83 -8.42 -2.43
CA LYS A 273 13.51 -9.62 -1.92
C LYS A 273 13.66 -10.71 -2.98
N VAL A 274 12.66 -10.86 -3.87
CA VAL A 274 12.68 -11.84 -4.95
C VAL A 274 13.22 -11.29 -6.29
N GLY A 275 13.69 -10.04 -6.31
CA GLY A 275 14.31 -9.43 -7.50
C GLY A 275 13.34 -9.20 -8.66
N LEU A 276 12.06 -8.95 -8.36
CA LEU A 276 11.01 -8.75 -9.37
C LEU A 276 10.53 -7.31 -9.47
N ALA A 277 11.16 -6.37 -8.77
CA ALA A 277 10.72 -4.98 -8.70
C ALA A 277 10.58 -4.34 -10.09
N ASP A 278 11.62 -4.47 -10.92
CA ASP A 278 11.66 -3.91 -12.27
C ASP A 278 10.69 -4.57 -13.27
N LYS A 279 10.04 -5.67 -12.87
CA LYS A 279 9.06 -6.36 -13.72
C LYS A 279 7.62 -5.90 -13.46
N MET A 280 7.38 -5.18 -12.38
CA MET A 280 6.04 -4.67 -12.05
C MET A 280 5.74 -3.42 -12.89
N SER A 281 4.46 -3.15 -13.19
CA SER A 281 4.10 -1.92 -13.91
C SER A 281 4.35 -0.69 -13.04
N HIS A 282 4.01 -0.78 -11.75
CA HIS A 282 4.27 0.27 -10.77
C HIS A 282 4.50 -0.30 -9.37
N ILE A 283 5.48 0.29 -8.68
CA ILE A 283 5.76 0.06 -7.26
C ILE A 283 5.58 1.40 -6.58
N SER A 284 4.55 1.48 -5.75
CA SER A 284 4.26 2.68 -4.97
C SER A 284 5.25 2.82 -3.83
N THR A 285 5.90 3.98 -3.81
CA THR A 285 6.75 4.47 -2.71
C THR A 285 5.93 5.21 -1.66
N GLY A 286 4.61 5.30 -1.84
CA GLY A 286 3.73 6.12 -1.01
C GLY A 286 3.44 5.58 0.38
N GLY A 287 3.74 4.32 0.68
CA GLY A 287 3.44 3.70 1.97
C GLY A 287 2.00 3.97 2.43
N GLY A 288 1.84 4.67 3.55
CA GLY A 288 0.53 5.09 4.07
C GLY A 288 -0.28 5.99 3.13
N ALA A 289 0.36 6.87 2.35
CA ALA A 289 -0.34 7.72 1.38
C ALA A 289 -1.04 6.91 0.29
N SER A 290 -0.38 5.86 -0.19
CA SER A 290 -1.00 4.95 -1.16
C SER A 290 -2.19 4.21 -0.56
N LEU A 291 -2.10 3.83 0.72
CA LEU A 291 -3.19 3.16 1.42
C LEU A 291 -4.40 4.09 1.56
N GLU A 292 -4.20 5.32 2.05
CA GLU A 292 -5.27 6.30 2.21
C GLU A 292 -5.92 6.66 0.88
N LEU A 293 -5.13 6.78 -0.19
CA LEU A 293 -5.67 7.00 -1.53
C LEU A 293 -6.53 5.83 -2.00
N LEU A 294 -6.12 4.58 -1.71
CA LEU A 294 -6.92 3.39 -2.01
C LEU A 294 -8.19 3.30 -1.16
N GLU A 295 -8.19 3.85 0.06
CA GLU A 295 -9.38 4.05 0.89
C GLU A 295 -10.32 5.13 0.32
N GLY A 296 -9.88 5.87 -0.70
CA GLY A 296 -10.62 6.98 -1.29
C GLY A 296 -10.54 8.27 -0.47
N LYS A 297 -9.57 8.38 0.44
CA LYS A 297 -9.35 9.60 1.22
C LYS A 297 -8.66 10.66 0.37
N PRO A 298 -9.02 11.94 0.54
CA PRO A 298 -8.27 13.04 -0.04
C PRO A 298 -6.86 13.10 0.58
N LEU A 299 -5.85 13.36 -0.24
CA LEU A 299 -4.48 13.59 0.21
C LEU A 299 -4.23 15.10 0.27
N PRO A 300 -4.06 15.72 1.45
CA PRO A 300 -3.90 17.16 1.58
C PRO A 300 -2.80 17.75 0.68
N GLY A 301 -1.63 17.11 0.63
CA GLY A 301 -0.50 17.57 -0.18
C GLY A 301 -0.70 17.42 -1.70
N VAL A 302 -1.67 16.60 -2.14
CA VAL A 302 -2.07 16.51 -3.56
C VAL A 302 -3.11 17.58 -3.87
N LEU A 303 -4.12 17.74 -3.02
CA LEU A 303 -5.14 18.78 -3.16
C LEU A 303 -4.57 20.21 -3.11
N ALA A 304 -3.40 20.37 -2.49
CA ALA A 304 -2.69 21.63 -2.38
C ALA A 304 -2.03 22.09 -3.70
N LEU A 305 -1.88 21.18 -4.67
CA LEU A 305 -1.26 21.45 -5.97
C LEU A 305 -2.24 22.12 -6.92
N ASP A 306 -1.71 22.92 -7.82
CA ASP A 306 -2.48 23.59 -8.86
C ASP A 306 -2.97 22.56 -9.90
N ASP A 307 -4.22 22.69 -10.33
CA ASP A 307 -4.75 21.91 -11.45
C ASP A 307 -3.96 22.23 -12.73
N ALA A 308 -3.78 21.22 -13.57
CA ALA A 308 -3.27 21.44 -14.92
C ALA A 308 -4.26 22.36 -15.66
N SER A 309 -3.79 23.54 -16.07
CA SER A 309 -4.58 24.42 -16.93
C SER A 309 -4.76 23.74 -18.29
N ALA A 310 -6.01 23.68 -18.77
CA ALA A 310 -6.37 23.18 -20.08
C ALA A 310 -5.91 24.10 -21.21
#